data_AF-A0A7C5Z4Y0-F1
#
_entry.id   AF-A0A7C5Z4Y0-F1
#
_cell.length_a   1.000
_cell.length_b   1.000
_cell.length_c   1.000
_cell.angle_alpha   90.00
_cell.angle_beta   90.00
_cell.angle_gamma   90.00
#
_symmetry.space_group_name_H-M   'P 1'
#
loop_
_entity.id
_entity.type
_entity.pdbx_description
1 polymer ?
#
loop_
_entity_poly.entity_id
_entity_poly.type
_entity_poly.pdbx_seq_one_letter_code
_entity_poly.pdbx_strand_id
1 'polypeptide(L)' 'MDKNTYHETVKNMAIENVLNKYCTEQDPARPALKKLLEDLLDWFMLS' A
#
# COMPACT_ATOMS: atom_id res chain seq x y z
N MET A 1 -5.36 -3.54 -20.93
CA MET A 1 -5.20 -3.04 -19.55
C MET A 1 -3.79 -2.50 -19.46
N ASP A 2 -3.64 -1.20 -19.21
CA ASP A 2 -2.33 -0.55 -19.12
C ASP A 2 -1.50 -1.22 -18.01
N LYS A 3 -0.23 -1.51 -18.28
CA LYS A 3 0.70 -2.09 -17.27
C LYS A 3 0.73 -1.24 -16.00
N ASN A 4 0.54 0.08 -16.15
CA ASN A 4 0.52 1.03 -15.05
C ASN A 4 -0.68 0.80 -14.11
N THR A 5 -1.86 0.57 -14.68
CA THR A 5 -3.10 0.32 -13.92
C THR A 5 -3.04 -1.01 -13.16
N TYR A 6 -2.41 -2.02 -13.75
CA TYR A 6 -2.20 -3.31 -13.07
C TYR A 6 -1.27 -3.17 -11.87
N HIS A 7 -0.15 -2.45 -12.02
CA HIS A 7 0.79 -2.18 -10.94
C HIS A 7 0.15 -1.39 -9.78
N GLU A 8 -0.60 -0.33 -10.08
CA GLU A 8 -1.31 0.44 -9.05
C GLU A 8 -2.36 -0.39 -8.32
N THR A 9 -3.07 -1.26 -9.04
CA THR A 9 -4.09 -2.14 -8.45
C THR A 9 -3.45 -3.14 -7.48
N VAL A 10 -2.37 -3.79 -7.90
CA VAL A 10 -1.64 -4.77 -7.06
C VAL A 10 -0.99 -4.08 -5.86
N LYS A 11 -0.41 -2.88 -6.05
CA LYS A 11 0.16 -2.05 -4.98
C LYS A 11 -0.90 -1.74 -3.91
N ASN A 12 -2.06 -1.23 -4.32
CA ASN A 12 -3.16 -0.94 -3.40
C ASN A 12 -3.65 -2.20 -2.66
N MET A 13 -3.83 -3.32 -3.37
CA MET A 13 -4.25 -4.58 -2.74
C MET A 13 -3.26 -5.08 -1.69
N ALA A 14 -1.96 -4.99 -1.97
CA ALA A 14 -0.92 -5.39 -1.03
C ALA A 14 -0.93 -4.51 0.23
N ILE A 15 -1.04 -3.19 0.05
CA ILE A 15 -1.10 -2.23 1.17
C ILE A 15 -2.34 -2.49 2.03
N GLU A 16 -3.52 -2.64 1.43
CA GLU A 16 -4.75 -2.91 2.17
C GLU A 16 -4.69 -4.24 2.92
N ASN A 17 -4.11 -5.29 2.34
CA ASN A 17 -3.97 -6.58 3.01
C ASN A 17 -3.06 -6.48 4.24
N VAL A 18 -1.94 -5.74 4.15
CA VAL A 18 -1.04 -5.49 5.28
C VAL A 18 -1.75 -4.63 6.34
N LEU A 19 -2.41 -3.55 5.93
CA LEU A 19 -3.14 -2.69 6.86
C LEU A 19 -4.24 -3.45 7.58
N ASN A 20 -5.02 -4.29 6.90
CA ASN A 20 -6.09 -5.07 7.53
C ASN A 20 -5.58 -6.19 8.42
N LYS A 21 -4.34 -6.68 8.20
CA LYS A 21 -3.73 -7.74 9.00
C LYS A 21 -3.05 -7.21 10.27
N TYR A 22 -2.48 -6.01 10.21
CA TYR A 22 -1.65 -5.46 11.29
C TYR A 22 -2.24 -4.21 11.96
N CYS A 23 -3.23 -3.56 11.34
CA CYS A 23 -3.94 -2.42 11.91
C CYS A 23 -5.45 -2.65 11.92
N THR A 24 -6.09 -2.12 12.94
CA THR A 24 -7.55 -2.08 13.02
C THR A 24 -8.06 -0.86 12.24
N GLU A 25 -9.31 -0.86 11.78
CA GLU A 25 -9.89 0.34 11.12
C GLU A 25 -9.91 1.57 12.03
N GLN A 26 -9.85 1.34 13.34
CA GLN A 26 -9.85 2.37 14.37
C GLN A 26 -8.43 2.86 14.73
N ASP A 27 -7.38 2.29 14.13
CA ASP A 27 -6.01 2.72 14.42
C ASP A 27 -5.76 4.14 13.88
N PRO A 28 -5.44 5.13 14.74
CA PRO A 28 -5.15 6.48 14.30
C PRO A 28 -3.87 6.55 13.44
N ALA A 29 -3.00 5.55 13.55
CA ALA A 29 -1.79 5.42 12.75
C ALA A 29 -2.03 4.80 11.37
N ARG A 30 -3.21 4.23 11.10
CA ARG A 30 -3.54 3.57 9.82
C ARG A 30 -3.28 4.44 8.57
N PRO A 31 -3.68 5.72 8.50
CA PRO A 31 -3.37 6.56 7.34
C PRO A 31 -1.87 6.85 7.17
N ALA A 32 -1.13 7.02 8.28
CA ALA A 32 0.33 7.22 8.22
C ALA A 32 1.05 5.95 7.76
N LEU A 33 0.60 4.78 8.24
CA LEU A 33 1.15 3.49 7.87
C LEU A 33 0.87 3.16 6.39
N LYS A 34 -0.33 3.50 5.89
CA LYS A 34 -0.67 3.39 4.47
C LYS A 34 0.34 4.13 3.60
N LYS A 35 0.59 5.40 3.94
CA LYS A 35 1.49 6.28 3.18
C LYS A 35 2.94 5.78 3.21
N LEU A 36 3.41 5.30 4.37
CA LEU A 36 4.72 4.67 4.51
C LEU A 36 4.89 3.44 3.61
N LEU A 37 3.86 2.58 3.51
CA LEU A 37 3.87 1.41 2.64
C LEU A 37 3.84 1.80 1.15
N GLU A 38 3.10 2.86 0.81
CA GLU A 38 3.09 3.42 -0.56
C GLU A 38 4.47 3.92 -0.98
N ASP A 39 5.13 4.71 -0.12
CA ASP A 39 6.49 5.23 -0.34
C ASP A 39 7.52 4.10 -0.42
N LEU A 40 7.45 3.10 0.47
CA LEU A 40 8.34 1.93 0.44
C LEU A 40 8.21 1.15 -0.87
N LEU A 41 6.98 0.87 -1.31
CA LEU A 41 6.73 0.14 -2.54
C LEU A 41 7.17 0.93 -3.77
N ASP A 42 6.98 2.26 -3.76
CA ASP A 42 7.51 3.13 -4.81
C ASP A 42 9.04 3.02 -4.88
N TRP A 43 9.69 3.06 -3.72
CA TRP A 43 11.14 2.97 -3.65
C TRP A 43 11.68 1.63 -4.12
N PHE A 44 10.98 0.52 -3.81
CA PHE A 44 11.32 -0.82 -4.31
C PHE A 44 11.07 -0.98 -5.81
N MET A 45 10.06 -0.33 -6.37
CA MET A 45 9.75 -0.42 -7.81
C MET A 45 10.60 0.52 -8.68
N LEU A 46 11.23 1.53 -8.08
CA LEU A 46 12.18 2.43 -8.74
C LEU A 46 13.61 1.85 -8.87
N SER A 47 13.89 0.70 -8.25
CA SER A 47 15.18 0.00 -8.30
C SER A 47 15.17 -1.21 -9.24
#